data_AF-A0A979FIB4-F1
#
_entry.id   AF-A0A979FIB4-F1
#
_cell.length_a   1.000
_cell.length_b   1.000
_cell.length_c   1.000
_cell.angle_alpha   90.00
_cell.angle_beta   90.00
_cell.angle_gamma   90.00
#
_symmetry.space_group_name_H-M   'P 1'
#
loop_
_entity.id
_entity.type
_entity.pdbx_description
1 polymer ?
#
loop_
_entity_poly.entity_id
_entity_poly.type
_entity_poly.pdbx_seq_one_letter_code
_entity_poly.pdbx_strand_id
1 'polypeptide(L)'
;MIHLGLMTGDFSEYGECRLALCEASLIPPVFMTYGYPKNSPLQVRFDIMLLRVVQSGIADHLISSNLWNSTWCMKPSNTLSESRPLVVTDFLGLFSIYGIGMAFSVLVFIIEVATGREAKSKINT
;
A
#
# COMPACT_ATOMS: atom_id res chain seq x y z
N MET A 1 -3.98 -17.83 7.79
CA MET A 1 -3.06 -18.88 7.31
C MET A 1 -2.98 -19.00 5.80
N ILE A 2 -4.08 -19.16 5.06
CA ILE A 2 -4.06 -19.34 3.58
C ILE A 2 -3.31 -18.19 2.88
N HIS A 3 -3.58 -16.95 3.31
CA HIS A 3 -2.91 -15.77 2.73
C HIS A 3 -1.39 -15.75 2.95
N LEU A 4 -0.89 -16.31 4.06
CA LEU A 4 0.55 -16.37 4.32
C LEU A 4 1.24 -17.33 3.34
N GLY A 5 0.62 -18.48 3.09
CA GLY A 5 1.13 -19.46 2.13
C GLY A 5 1.27 -18.89 0.72
N LEU A 6 0.27 -18.12 0.27
CA LEU A 6 0.29 -17.44 -1.03
C LEU A 6 1.45 -16.42 -1.11
N MET A 7 1.67 -15.65 -0.06
CA MET A 7 2.77 -14.67 0.00
C MET A 7 4.15 -15.34 -0.07
N THR A 8 4.34 -16.47 0.61
CA THR A 8 5.58 -17.26 0.48
C THR A 8 5.81 -17.77 -0.94
N GLY A 9 4.76 -18.22 -1.61
CA GLY A 9 4.86 -18.70 -2.99
C GLY A 9 5.28 -17.58 -3.94
N ASP A 10 4.60 -16.43 -3.87
CA ASP A 10 4.90 -15.26 -4.70
C ASP A 10 6.31 -14.71 -4.44
N PHE A 11 6.72 -14.62 -3.17
CA PHE A 11 8.08 -14.21 -2.81
C PHE A 11 9.14 -15.20 -3.29
N SER A 12 8.87 -16.50 -3.23
CA SER A 12 9.80 -17.52 -3.71
C SER A 12 9.97 -17.49 -5.24
N GLU A 13 8.97 -17.01 -5.99
CA GLU A 13 9.00 -16.96 -7.45
C GLU A 13 9.62 -15.66 -7.97
N TYR A 14 9.26 -14.51 -7.38
CA TYR A 14 9.67 -13.19 -7.87
C TYR A 14 10.76 -12.51 -7.04
N GLY A 15 11.00 -12.95 -5.80
CA GLY A 15 11.98 -12.35 -4.88
C GLY A 15 11.61 -10.96 -4.35
N GLU A 16 10.40 -10.46 -4.63
CA GLU A 16 9.92 -9.16 -4.17
C GLU A 16 8.60 -9.26 -3.38
N CYS A 17 8.39 -8.35 -2.42
CA CYS A 17 7.19 -8.31 -1.58
C CYS A 17 6.08 -7.49 -2.23
N ARG A 18 5.41 -8.07 -3.23
CA ARG A 18 4.38 -7.38 -4.02
C ARG A 18 2.99 -7.45 -3.39
N LEU A 19 2.76 -8.46 -2.56
CA LEU A 19 1.50 -8.71 -1.88
C LEU A 19 1.53 -8.07 -0.49
N ALA A 20 0.46 -7.38 -0.12
CA ALA A 20 0.24 -6.85 1.22
C ALA A 20 -1.05 -7.44 1.80
N LEU A 21 -1.00 -7.80 3.09
CA LEU A 21 -2.18 -8.23 3.83
C LEU A 21 -2.90 -6.99 4.32
N CYS A 22 -4.04 -6.68 3.71
CA CYS A 22 -4.97 -5.73 4.29
C CYS A 22 -5.75 -6.43 5.42
N GLU A 23 -5.91 -5.72 6.54
CA GLU A 23 -6.68 -6.21 7.67
C GLU A 23 -8.15 -6.34 7.26
N ALA A 24 -8.58 -7.57 6.95
CA ALA A 24 -9.94 -7.86 6.51
C ALA A 24 -10.87 -7.92 7.72
N SER A 25 -11.17 -6.77 8.31
CA SER A 25 -12.09 -6.62 9.44
C SER A 25 -13.56 -6.94 9.10
N LEU A 26 -13.87 -7.24 7.83
CA LEU A 26 -15.23 -7.49 7.34
C LEU A 26 -15.58 -8.99 7.16
N ILE A 27 -14.62 -9.91 7.28
CA ILE A 27 -14.88 -11.35 7.10
C ILE A 27 -14.64 -12.06 8.45
N PRO A 28 -15.61 -12.84 8.98
CA PRO A 28 -15.40 -13.60 10.20
C PRO A 28 -14.23 -14.56 10.04
N PRO A 29 -13.47 -14.83 11.13
CA PRO A 29 -12.31 -15.70 11.07
C PRO A 29 -12.70 -17.07 10.51
N VAL A 30 -12.16 -17.40 9.35
CA VAL A 30 -12.31 -18.72 8.72
C VAL A 30 -11.36 -19.69 9.39
N PHE A 31 -11.92 -20.68 10.07
CA PHE A 31 -11.18 -21.79 10.67
C PHE A 31 -11.18 -22.97 9.70
N MET A 32 -10.02 -23.58 9.47
CA MET A 32 -9.92 -24.86 8.78
C MET A 32 -10.09 -25.99 9.80
N THR A 33 -10.98 -26.93 9.52
CA THR A 33 -11.26 -28.09 10.37
C THR A 33 -11.19 -29.37 9.55
N TYR A 34 -10.94 -30.49 10.22
CA TYR A 34 -10.97 -31.81 9.59
C TYR A 34 -12.40 -32.36 9.58
N GLY A 35 -12.87 -32.79 8.41
CA GLY A 35 -14.18 -33.43 8.25
C GLY A 35 -14.09 -34.94 8.45
N TYR A 36 -15.01 -35.50 9.22
CA TYR A 36 -15.10 -36.95 9.47
C TYR A 36 -16.51 -37.47 9.15
N PRO A 37 -16.65 -38.74 8.73
CA PRO A 37 -17.97 -39.37 8.61
C PRO A 37 -18.66 -39.45 9.98
N LYS A 38 -19.99 -39.36 9.99
CA LYS A 38 -20.79 -39.36 11.23
C LYS A 38 -20.50 -40.62 12.06
N ASN A 39 -20.36 -40.44 13.38
CA ASN A 39 -20.06 -41.50 14.36
C ASN A 39 -18.71 -42.21 14.16
N SER A 40 -17.76 -41.59 13.47
CA SER A 40 -16.42 -42.16 13.34
C SER A 40 -15.68 -42.15 14.68
N PRO A 41 -15.15 -43.29 15.16
CA PRO A 41 -14.29 -43.32 16.35
C PRO A 41 -12.95 -42.61 16.12
N LEU A 42 -12.63 -42.27 14.87
CA LEU A 42 -11.40 -41.57 14.49
C LEU A 42 -11.41 -40.11 14.93
N GLN A 43 -12.58 -39.46 14.97
CA GLN A 43 -12.71 -38.05 15.35
C GLN A 43 -12.07 -37.80 16.73
N VAL A 44 -12.51 -38.56 17.74
CA VAL A 44 -12.04 -38.38 19.13
C VAL A 44 -10.53 -38.61 19.26
N ARG A 45 -10.00 -39.63 18.59
CA ARG A 45 -8.57 -39.95 18.67
C ARG A 45 -7.72 -38.90 17.97
N PHE A 46 -8.17 -38.43 16.82
CA PHE A 46 -7.45 -37.45 16.03
C PHE A 46 -7.50 -36.07 16.70
N ASP A 47 -8.65 -35.65 17.23
CA ASP A 47 -8.80 -34.37 17.92
C ASP A 47 -7.84 -34.25 19.13
N ILE A 48 -7.73 -35.32 19.93
CA ILE A 48 -6.79 -35.36 21.06
C ILE A 48 -5.34 -35.27 20.59
N MET A 49 -5.00 -35.97 19.49
CA MET A 49 -3.65 -35.93 18.93
C MET A 49 -3.32 -34.54 18.37
N LEU A 50 -4.25 -33.95 17.63
CA LEU A 50 -4.13 -32.61 17.07
C LEU A 50 -3.94 -31.57 18.18
N LEU A 51 -4.72 -31.66 19.26
CA LEU A 51 -4.57 -30.81 20.44
C LEU A 51 -3.15 -30.89 21.02
N ARG A 52 -2.57 -32.09 21.13
CA ARG A 52 -1.19 -32.24 21.62
C ARG A 52 -0.17 -31.61 20.67
N VAL A 53 -0.36 -31.75 19.36
CA VAL A 53 0.54 -31.15 18.35
C VAL A 53 0.49 -29.62 18.40
N VAL A 54 -0.69 -29.04 18.61
CA VAL A 54 -0.86 -27.59 18.78
C VAL A 54 -0.26 -27.15 20.13
N GLN A 55 -0.59 -27.82 21.23
CA GLN A 55 -0.10 -27.47 22.57
C GLN A 55 1.41 -27.62 22.75
N SER A 56 2.03 -28.54 22.01
CA SER A 56 3.49 -28.72 22.01
C SER A 56 4.23 -27.67 21.17
N GLY A 57 3.53 -26.79 20.45
CA GLY A 57 4.12 -25.79 19.57
C GLY A 57 4.72 -26.37 18.28
N ILE A 58 4.55 -27.67 18.01
CA ILE A 58 5.03 -28.32 16.78
C ILE A 58 4.34 -27.71 15.57
N ALA A 59 3.03 -27.44 15.68
CA ALA A 59 2.28 -26.77 14.62
C ALA A 59 2.92 -25.42 14.28
N ASP A 60 3.12 -24.55 15.28
CA ASP A 60 3.70 -23.22 15.10
C ASP A 60 5.12 -23.29 14.52
N HIS A 61 5.91 -24.27 14.93
CA HIS A 61 7.26 -24.47 14.38
C HIS A 61 7.24 -24.85 12.90
N LEU A 62 6.35 -25.76 12.47
CA LEU A 62 6.21 -26.17 11.08
C LEU A 62 5.69 -25.04 10.17
N ILE A 63 4.80 -24.22 10.72
CA ILE A 63 4.26 -23.04 10.06
C ILE A 63 5.39 -22.01 9.89
N SER A 64 6.10 -21.72 10.98
CA SER A 64 7.25 -20.81 11.00
C SER A 64 8.35 -21.25 10.04
N SER A 65 8.68 -22.54 9.97
CA SER A 65 9.76 -23.04 9.11
C SER A 65 9.43 -22.91 7.63
N ASN A 66 8.18 -23.16 7.23
CA ASN A 66 7.75 -23.00 5.84
C ASN A 66 7.60 -21.52 5.45
N LEU A 67 7.18 -20.68 6.40
CA LEU A 67 6.88 -19.27 6.14
C LEU A 67 8.07 -18.34 6.39
N TRP A 68 9.23 -18.90 6.79
CA TRP A 68 10.43 -18.15 7.10
C TRP A 68 10.85 -17.23 5.95
N ASN A 69 10.71 -17.69 4.69
CA ASN A 69 11.13 -16.93 3.52
C ASN A 69 10.36 -15.60 3.36
N SER A 70 9.06 -15.58 3.65
CA SER A 70 8.23 -14.38 3.54
C SER A 70 8.13 -13.56 4.82
N THR A 71 8.85 -13.93 5.89
CA THR A 71 8.89 -13.11 7.13
C THR A 71 9.44 -11.71 6.87
N TRP A 72 10.29 -11.56 5.84
CA TRP A 72 10.78 -10.27 5.37
C TRP A 72 9.65 -9.38 4.82
N CYS A 73 8.67 -9.96 4.14
CA CYS A 73 7.48 -9.26 3.62
C CYS A 73 6.44 -8.95 4.70
N MET A 74 6.45 -9.67 5.81
CA MET A 74 5.56 -9.42 6.96
C MET A 74 6.07 -8.32 7.89
N LYS A 75 7.29 -7.80 7.68
CA LYS A 75 7.70 -6.59 8.40
C LYS A 75 6.71 -5.50 8.01
N PRO A 76 5.91 -4.97 8.96
CA PRO A 76 5.09 -3.82 8.66
C PRO A 76 6.05 -2.78 8.11
N SER A 77 5.81 -2.34 6.89
CA SER A 77 6.56 -1.22 6.39
C SER A 77 6.19 -0.08 7.34
N ASN A 78 7.15 0.30 8.20
CA ASN A 78 7.00 1.45 9.10
C ASN A 78 6.64 2.73 8.32
N THR A 79 6.70 2.66 6.99
CA THR A 79 6.33 3.69 6.03
C THR A 79 4.83 3.80 5.73
N LEU A 80 3.95 2.91 6.22
CA LEU A 80 2.51 3.05 6.00
C LEU A 80 1.85 4.13 6.89
N SER A 81 2.55 4.63 7.91
CA SER A 81 2.10 5.76 8.74
C SER A 81 3.11 6.89 8.84
N GLU A 82 4.27 6.78 8.20
CA GLU A 82 5.19 7.91 8.11
C GLU A 82 4.75 8.80 6.96
N SER A 83 4.08 9.90 7.30
CA SER A 83 3.80 10.97 6.35
C SER A 83 5.14 11.38 5.73
N ARG A 84 5.39 10.94 4.48
CA ARG A 84 6.64 11.24 3.78
C ARG A 84 6.81 12.77 3.81
N PRO A 85 7.99 13.29 4.21
CA PRO A 85 8.20 14.73 4.22
C PRO A 85 7.89 15.28 2.82
N LEU A 86 7.02 16.31 2.75
CA LEU A 86 6.56 16.85 1.48
C LEU A 86 7.76 17.25 0.63
N VAL A 87 7.83 16.67 -0.57
CA VAL A 87 8.95 16.91 -1.48
C VAL A 87 8.58 18.11 -2.36
N VAL A 88 9.58 18.89 -2.77
CA VAL A 88 9.38 20.07 -3.64
C VAL A 88 8.65 19.71 -4.95
N THR A 89 8.74 18.45 -5.40
CA THR A 89 8.01 17.91 -6.55
C THR A 89 6.50 17.92 -6.37
N ASP A 90 6.00 17.84 -5.13
CA ASP A 90 4.57 17.86 -4.82
C ASP A 90 4.00 19.28 -5.01
N PHE A 91 4.84 20.31 -4.94
CA PHE A 91 4.48 21.72 -5.14
C PHE A 91 4.62 22.19 -6.59
N LEU A 92 5.00 21.32 -7.52
CA LEU A 92 5.26 21.68 -8.91
C LEU A 92 4.02 22.24 -9.62
N GLY A 93 2.82 21.77 -9.23
CA GLY A 93 1.55 22.36 -9.66
C GLY A 93 1.30 23.77 -9.12
N LEU A 94 1.74 24.07 -7.89
CA LEU A 94 1.63 25.42 -7.32
C LEU A 94 2.56 26.39 -8.06
N PHE A 95 3.80 25.95 -8.31
CA PHE A 95 4.77 26.75 -9.06
C PHE A 95 4.36 26.98 -10.52
N SER A 96 3.71 26.01 -11.16
CA SER A 96 3.25 26.18 -12.55
C SER A 96 2.14 27.21 -12.67
N ILE A 97 1.15 27.18 -11.77
CA ILE A 97 0.05 28.15 -11.74
C ILE A 97 0.60 29.55 -11.47
N TYR A 98 1.50 29.68 -10.50
CA TYR A 98 2.15 30.95 -10.19
C TYR A 98 2.94 31.51 -11.37
N GLY A 99 3.75 30.67 -12.04
CA GLY A 99 4.53 31.07 -13.20
C GLY A 99 3.67 31.54 -14.39
N ILE A 100 2.59 30.81 -14.70
CA ILE A 100 1.66 31.18 -15.77
C ILE A 100 0.93 32.48 -15.43
N GLY A 101 0.46 32.63 -14.18
CA GLY A 101 -0.20 33.86 -13.72
C GLY A 101 0.70 35.07 -13.83
N MET A 102 1.97 34.94 -13.44
CA MET A 102 2.94 36.04 -13.53
C MET A 102 3.22 36.44 -14.98
N ALA A 103 3.43 35.46 -15.87
CA ALA A 103 3.64 35.70 -17.29
C ALA A 103 2.44 36.41 -17.95
N PHE A 104 1.21 35.97 -17.62
CA PHE A 104 -0.01 36.59 -18.13
C PHE A 104 -0.17 38.03 -17.66
N SER A 105 0.15 38.30 -16.38
CA SER A 105 0.12 39.65 -15.79
C SER A 105 1.07 40.61 -16.51
N VAL A 106 2.31 40.16 -16.76
CA VAL A 106 3.32 40.94 -17.48
C VAL A 106 2.88 41.21 -18.92
N LEU A 107 2.28 40.23 -19.59
CA LEU A 107 1.78 40.39 -20.95
C LEU A 107 0.70 41.47 -21.04
N VAL A 108 -0.29 41.44 -20.14
CA VAL A 108 -1.35 42.46 -20.06
C VAL A 108 -0.76 43.84 -19.82
N PHE A 109 0.18 43.96 -18.88
CA PHE A 109 0.84 45.22 -18.58
C PHE A 109 1.59 45.79 -19.79
N ILE A 110 2.31 44.96 -20.56
CA ILE A 110 3.01 45.40 -21.77
C ILE A 110 2.01 45.92 -22.82
N ILE A 111 0.88 45.22 -23.00
CA ILE A 111 -0.16 45.62 -23.95
C ILE A 111 -0.78 46.97 -23.56
N GLU A 112 -1.07 47.18 -22.27
CA GLU A 112 -1.58 48.45 -21.78
C GLU A 112 -0.60 49.59 -21.99
N VAL A 113 0.68 49.39 -21.67
CA VAL A 113 1.72 50.42 -21.85
C VAL A 113 1.93 50.75 -23.32
N ALA A 114 1.93 49.75 -24.21
CA ALA A 114 2.06 49.97 -25.64
C ALA A 114 0.86 50.76 -26.20
N THR A 115 -0.36 50.33 -25.87
CA THR A 115 -1.59 51.00 -26.33
C THR A 115 -1.71 52.41 -25.75
N GLY A 116 -1.34 52.60 -24.49
CA GLY A 116 -1.31 53.90 -23.83
C GLY A 116 -0.27 54.87 -24.43
N ARG A 117 0.90 54.37 -24.85
CA ARG A 117 1.91 55.18 -25.55
C ARG A 117 1.46 55.60 -26.95
N GLU A 118 0.88 54.69 -27.71
CA GLU A 118 0.32 54.96 -29.05
C GLU A 118 -0.82 56.00 -28.99
N ALA A 119 -1.73 55.87 -28.02
CA ALA A 119 -2.82 56.83 -27.80
C ALA A 119 -2.29 58.23 -27.43
N LYS A 120 -1.25 58.31 -26.60
CA LYS A 120 -0.63 59.60 -26.22
C LYS A 120 0.16 60.23 -27.37
N SER A 121 0.78 59.43 -28.24
CA SER A 121 1.51 59.91 -29.41
C SER A 121 0.58 60.50 -30.48
N LYS A 122 -0.63 59.95 -30.65
CA LYS A 122 -1.64 60.47 -31.57
C LYS A 122 -2.33 61.76 -31.11
N ILE A 123 -2.30 62.08 -29.82
CA ILE A 123 -2.92 63.30 -29.25
C ILE A 123 -1.97 64.51 -29.34
N ASN A 124 -0.65 64.29 -29.43
CA ASN A 124 0.36 65.35 -29.50
C ASN A 124 0.83 65.70 -30.93
N THR A 125 0.17 65.16 -31.97
CA THR A 125 0.32 65.56 -33.39
C THR A 125 -0.96 66.20 -33.86
#